data_AF-A0A652JSH8-F1
#
_entry.id   AF-A0A652JSH8-F1
#
_cell.length_a   1.000
_cell.length_b   1.000
_cell.length_c   1.000
_cell.angle_alpha   90.00
_cell.angle_beta   90.00
_cell.angle_gamma   90.00
#
_symmetry.space_group_name_H-M   'P 1'
#
loop_
_entity.id
_entity.type
_entity.pdbx_description
1 polymer ?
#
loop_
_entity_poly.entity_id
_entity_poly.type
_entity_poly.pdbx_seq_one_letter_code
_entity_poly.pdbx_strand_id
1 'polypeptide(L)'
;MTTADEGRQQQLDAASVLNAKTTLLQLLARAGVYTGDAEELIGLVEAGALALAHEEIAGARRDAAPHGTADERGEGYASGWSDGALAVTGELGALAEQALLRAVATAPSADAPD
;
A
#
# COMPACT_ATOMS: atom_id res chain seq x y z
N MET A 1 -0.17 29.91 20.00
CA MET A 1 -1.20 29.47 19.03
C MET A 1 -0.70 28.16 18.47
N THR A 2 -1.23 27.04 18.97
CA THR A 2 -0.78 25.68 18.61
C THR A 2 -1.50 25.25 17.34
N THR A 3 -0.76 24.79 16.34
CA THR A 3 -1.25 24.25 15.07
C THR A 3 -1.82 22.86 15.30
N ALA A 4 -2.98 22.78 15.94
CA ALA A 4 -3.73 21.55 16.16
C ALA A 4 -4.67 21.24 14.96
N ASP A 5 -4.13 21.22 13.73
CA ASP A 5 -4.88 20.78 12.53
C ASP A 5 -4.10 19.74 11.68
N GLU A 6 -2.89 19.35 12.08
CA GLU A 6 -2.18 18.21 11.49
C GLU A 6 -2.63 16.92 12.16
N GLY A 7 -3.67 16.26 11.66
CA GLY A 7 -3.99 14.93 12.19
C GLY A 7 -5.41 14.41 12.01
N ARG A 8 -6.32 15.17 11.40
CA ARG A 8 -7.47 14.51 10.78
C ARG A 8 -6.97 13.92 9.47
N GLN A 9 -6.40 12.72 9.55
CA GLN A 9 -6.34 11.78 8.43
C GLN A 9 -7.76 11.72 7.86
N GLN A 10 -8.03 12.55 6.85
CA GLN A 10 -9.28 12.49 6.12
C GLN A 10 -9.27 11.12 5.48
N GLN A 11 -10.10 10.23 6.01
CA GLN A 11 -10.23 8.86 5.53
C GLN A 11 -10.60 8.97 4.06
N LEU A 12 -9.62 8.78 3.18
CA LEU A 12 -9.83 8.86 1.74
C LEU A 12 -10.76 7.72 1.38
N ASP A 13 -11.97 8.06 0.92
CA ASP A 13 -12.89 7.05 0.43
C ASP A 13 -12.41 6.55 -0.95
N ALA A 14 -12.83 5.34 -1.32
CA ALA A 14 -12.39 4.70 -2.56
C ALA A 14 -12.76 5.51 -3.82
N ALA A 15 -13.87 6.27 -3.81
CA ALA A 15 -14.27 7.07 -4.95
C ALA A 15 -13.37 8.31 -5.10
N SER A 16 -12.97 8.92 -3.99
CA SER A 16 -11.97 10.01 -3.97
C SER A 16 -10.63 9.56 -4.56
N VAL A 17 -10.16 8.36 -4.20
CA VAL A 17 -8.91 7.80 -4.76
C VAL A 17 -9.04 7.53 -6.27
N LEU A 18 -10.16 6.93 -6.70
CA LEU A 18 -10.41 6.66 -8.12
C LEU A 18 -10.49 7.95 -8.96
N ASN A 19 -11.15 8.98 -8.43
CA ASN A 19 -11.23 10.29 -9.06
C ASN A 19 -9.84 10.92 -9.19
N ALA A 20 -9.03 10.87 -8.13
CA ALA A 20 -7.67 11.39 -8.17
C ALA A 20 -6.82 10.67 -9.24
N LYS A 21 -6.90 9.34 -9.32
CA LYS A 21 -6.21 8.54 -10.35
C LYS A 21 -6.65 8.95 -11.76
N THR A 22 -7.95 9.15 -11.96
CA THR A 22 -8.50 9.61 -13.24
C THR A 22 -7.97 10.99 -13.62
N THR A 23 -7.93 11.93 -12.67
CA THR A 23 -7.35 13.26 -12.87
C THR A 23 -5.86 13.18 -13.20
N LEU A 24 -5.09 12.33 -12.51
CA LEU A 24 -3.66 12.14 -12.79
C LEU A 24 -3.43 11.64 -14.22
N LEU A 25 -4.20 10.65 -14.68
CA LEU A 25 -4.12 10.15 -16.05
C LEU A 25 -4.41 11.26 -17.07
N GLN A 26 -5.44 12.07 -16.83
CA GLN A 26 -5.78 13.20 -17.71
C GLN A 26 -4.66 14.27 -17.76
N LEU A 27 -4.05 14.57 -16.62
CA LEU A 27 -2.95 15.54 -16.54
C LEU A 27 -1.69 15.02 -17.23
N LEU A 28 -1.36 13.74 -17.05
CA LEU A 28 -0.21 13.09 -17.70
C LEU A 28 -0.41 13.01 -19.21
N ALA A 29 -1.60 12.65 -19.68
CA ALA A 29 -1.94 12.69 -21.10
C ALA A 29 -1.78 14.10 -21.69
N ARG A 30 -2.20 15.14 -20.95
CA ARG A 30 -2.00 16.54 -21.36
C ARG A 30 -0.52 16.95 -21.41
N ALA A 31 0.33 16.32 -20.60
CA ALA A 31 1.78 16.50 -20.63
C ALA A 31 2.48 15.70 -21.75
N GLY A 32 1.73 14.91 -22.53
CA GLY A 32 2.26 14.10 -23.62
C GLY A 32 2.72 12.71 -23.21
N VAL A 33 2.42 12.26 -22.00
CA VAL A 33 2.69 10.89 -21.55
C VAL A 33 1.64 9.95 -22.14
N TYR A 34 2.07 8.84 -22.71
CA TYR A 34 1.15 7.82 -23.22
C TYR A 34 0.34 7.22 -22.06
N THR A 35 -0.96 7.01 -22.26
CA THR A 35 -1.84 6.54 -21.17
C THR A 35 -1.38 5.21 -20.58
N GLY A 36 -0.88 4.28 -21.40
CA GLY A 36 -0.33 3.02 -20.90
C GLY A 36 0.87 3.21 -19.97
N ASP A 37 1.83 4.05 -20.36
CA ASP A 37 3.01 4.37 -19.55
C ASP A 37 2.59 5.09 -18.25
N ALA A 38 1.59 5.97 -18.31
CA ALA A 38 1.05 6.65 -17.14
C ALA A 38 0.38 5.67 -16.16
N GLU A 39 -0.40 4.71 -16.67
CA GLU A 39 -1.02 3.65 -15.87
C GLU A 39 0.04 2.74 -15.22
N GLU A 40 1.11 2.40 -15.94
CA GLU A 40 2.24 1.64 -15.42
C GLU A 40 2.96 2.39 -14.29
N LEU A 41 3.32 3.66 -14.51
CA LEU A 41 3.99 4.48 -13.49
C LEU A 41 3.14 4.63 -12.23
N ILE A 42 1.83 4.85 -12.39
CA ILE A 42 0.90 4.91 -11.26
C ILE A 42 0.84 3.55 -10.56
N GLY A 43 0.76 2.45 -11.30
CA GLY A 43 0.77 1.09 -10.76
C GLY A 43 2.03 0.77 -9.96
N LEU A 44 3.21 1.22 -10.41
CA LEU A 44 4.47 1.06 -9.69
C LEU A 44 4.46 1.84 -8.36
N VAL A 45 3.93 3.06 -8.36
CA VAL A 45 3.78 3.86 -7.13
C VAL A 45 2.82 3.18 -6.16
N GLU A 46 1.69 2.66 -6.64
CA GLU A 46 0.71 1.92 -5.82
C GLU A 46 1.33 0.66 -5.20
N ALA A 47 2.08 -0.12 -5.99
CA ALA A 47 2.78 -1.31 -5.51
C ALA A 47 3.86 -0.98 -4.46
N GLY A 48 4.65 0.07 -4.70
CA GLY A 48 5.66 0.55 -3.75
C GLY A 48 5.06 1.05 -2.44
N ALA A 49 3.93 1.79 -2.50
CA ALA A 49 3.22 2.24 -1.32
C ALA A 49 2.69 1.04 -0.49
N LEU A 50 2.19 0.00 -1.16
CA LEU A 50 1.73 -1.21 -0.48
C LEU A 50 2.89 -2.01 0.15
N ALA A 51 4.05 -2.06 -0.50
CA ALA A 51 5.26 -2.67 0.05
C ALA A 51 5.76 -1.92 1.30
N LEU A 52 5.78 -0.58 1.28
CA LEU A 52 6.16 0.22 2.44
C LEU A 52 5.17 0.07 3.60
N ALA A 53 3.86 0.00 3.30
CA ALA A 53 2.85 -0.27 4.32
C ALA A 53 3.04 -1.66 4.96
N HIS A 54 3.39 -2.68 4.17
CA HIS A 54 3.75 -4.00 4.68
C HIS A 54 4.94 -3.92 5.66
N GLU A 55 6.02 -3.21 5.29
CA GLU A 55 7.20 -3.03 6.13
C GLU A 55 6.89 -2.28 7.43
N GLU A 56 6.09 -1.21 7.35
CA GLU A 56 5.69 -0.40 8.51
C GLU A 56 4.87 -1.23 9.49
N ILE A 57 3.88 -1.99 9.00
CA ILE A 57 3.05 -2.85 9.85
C ILE A 57 3.88 -4.01 10.43
N ALA A 58 4.80 -4.58 9.66
CA ALA A 58 5.73 -5.61 10.16
C ALA A 58 6.68 -5.05 11.24
N GLY A 59 7.09 -3.79 11.11
CA GLY A 59 7.85 -3.04 12.13
C GLY A 59 7.02 -2.78 13.38
N ALA A 60 5.83 -2.22 13.22
CA ALA A 60 4.89 -1.95 14.30
C ALA A 60 4.52 -3.22 15.07
N ARG A 61 4.45 -4.39 14.43
CA ARG A 61 4.27 -5.68 15.14
C ARG A 61 5.40 -5.97 16.14
N ARG A 62 6.65 -5.64 15.79
CA ARG A 62 7.80 -5.83 16.70
C ARG A 62 7.70 -4.92 17.92
N ASP A 63 7.20 -3.70 17.73
CA ASP A 63 7.15 -2.67 18.76
C ASP A 63 5.85 -2.68 19.59
N ALA A 64 4.74 -3.11 18.99
CA ALA A 64 3.40 -3.12 19.59
C ALA A 64 3.04 -4.46 20.25
N ALA A 65 4.02 -5.34 20.50
CA ALA A 65 3.81 -6.52 21.33
C ALA A 65 3.06 -6.07 22.59
N PRO A 66 1.90 -6.67 22.92
CA PRO A 66 0.97 -6.10 23.89
C PRO A 66 1.69 -5.76 25.19
N HIS A 67 1.81 -4.46 25.49
CA HIS A 67 2.28 -4.00 26.80
C HIS A 67 1.28 -4.48 27.85
N GLY A 68 1.73 -5.44 28.62
CA GLY A 68 0.95 -6.22 29.58
C GLY A 68 1.69 -7.53 29.68
N THR A 69 2.21 -7.84 30.87
CA THR A 69 2.86 -9.13 31.11
C THR A 69 1.93 -10.22 30.61
N ALA A 70 2.46 -11.25 29.95
CA ALA A 70 1.68 -12.38 29.44
C ALA A 70 0.71 -12.96 30.51
N ASP A 71 0.99 -12.70 31.79
CA ASP A 71 0.12 -12.94 32.95
C ASP A 71 -1.27 -12.26 32.94
N GLU A 72 -1.47 -11.06 32.36
CA GLU A 72 -2.75 -10.33 32.48
C GLU A 72 -3.79 -10.72 31.42
N ARG A 73 -3.34 -11.15 30.24
CA ARG A 73 -4.20 -11.55 29.11
C ARG A 73 -4.05 -13.03 28.73
N GLY A 74 -3.05 -13.72 29.28
CA GLY A 74 -2.73 -15.12 29.02
C GLY A 74 -1.90 -15.35 27.75
N GLU A 75 -1.07 -16.39 27.77
CA GLU A 75 -0.21 -16.80 26.64
C GLU A 75 -1.00 -17.00 25.33
N GLY A 76 -2.23 -17.51 25.41
CA GLY A 76 -3.09 -17.75 24.24
C GLY A 76 -3.55 -16.46 23.53
N TYR A 77 -3.73 -15.35 24.26
CA TYR A 77 -4.04 -14.06 23.64
C TYR A 77 -2.82 -13.50 22.90
N ALA A 78 -1.63 -13.61 23.50
CA ALA A 78 -0.39 -13.12 22.91
C ALA A 78 -0.01 -13.91 21.65
N SER A 79 -0.15 -15.24 21.68
CA SER A 79 0.09 -16.10 20.51
C SER A 79 -0.92 -15.81 19.40
N GLY A 80 -2.21 -15.70 19.72
CA GLY A 80 -3.25 -15.37 18.74
C GLY A 80 -3.08 -13.99 18.11
N TRP A 81 -2.63 -13.00 18.88
CA TRP A 81 -2.31 -11.67 18.36
C TRP A 81 -1.11 -11.72 17.40
N SER A 82 -0.03 -12.41 17.77
CA SER A 82 1.15 -12.56 16.92
C SER A 82 0.83 -13.30 15.62
N ASP A 83 0.07 -14.39 15.71
CA ASP A 83 -0.35 -15.19 14.55
C ASP A 83 -1.26 -14.37 13.61
N GLY A 84 -2.23 -13.65 14.18
CA GLY A 84 -3.10 -12.76 13.41
C GLY A 84 -2.33 -11.62 12.73
N ALA A 85 -1.38 -11.00 13.45
CA ALA A 85 -0.53 -9.95 12.88
C ALA A 85 0.37 -10.51 11.77
N LEU A 86 0.94 -11.71 11.93
CA LEU A 86 1.71 -12.40 10.89
C LEU A 86 0.85 -12.65 9.65
N ALA A 87 -0.35 -13.22 9.82
CA ALA A 87 -1.25 -13.51 8.71
C ALA A 87 -1.61 -12.26 7.91
N VAL A 88 -2.03 -11.18 8.58
CA VAL A 88 -2.41 -9.91 7.91
C VAL A 88 -1.21 -9.28 7.21
N THR A 89 -0.03 -9.26 7.84
CA THR A 89 1.17 -8.73 7.18
C THR A 89 1.56 -9.55 5.96
N GLY A 90 1.44 -10.89 6.02
CA GLY A 90 1.72 -11.77 4.88
C GLY A 90 0.82 -11.50 3.69
N GLU A 91 -0.49 -11.38 3.91
CA GLU A 91 -1.47 -11.05 2.86
C GLU A 91 -1.18 -9.69 2.20
N LEU A 92 -0.82 -8.67 2.99
CA LEU A 92 -0.43 -7.37 2.45
C LEU A 92 0.83 -7.45 1.57
N GLY A 93 1.81 -8.27 1.96
CA GLY A 93 3.01 -8.52 1.16
C GLY A 93 2.67 -9.19 -0.18
N ALA A 94 1.80 -10.21 -0.17
CA ALA A 94 1.34 -10.88 -1.38
C ALA A 94 0.56 -9.93 -2.31
N LEU A 95 -0.26 -9.04 -1.75
CA LEU A 95 -0.96 -8.01 -2.53
C LEU A 95 0.03 -7.00 -3.13
N ALA A 96 1.08 -6.61 -2.41
CA ALA A 96 2.14 -5.74 -2.93
C ALA A 96 2.86 -6.37 -4.12
N GLU A 97 3.25 -7.64 -4.00
CA GLU A 97 3.89 -8.40 -5.07
C GLU A 97 2.97 -8.54 -6.30
N GLN A 98 1.69 -8.88 -6.09
CA GLN A 98 0.73 -8.98 -7.18
C GLN A 98 0.49 -7.63 -7.87
N ALA A 99 0.42 -6.54 -7.10
CA ALA A 99 0.29 -5.20 -7.64
C ALA A 99 1.51 -4.83 -8.51
N LEU A 100 2.72 -5.15 -8.05
CA LEU A 100 3.95 -4.94 -8.80
C LEU A 100 3.97 -5.73 -10.12
N LEU A 101 3.64 -7.03 -10.07
CA LEU A 101 3.60 -7.88 -11.26
C LEU A 101 2.60 -7.36 -12.30
N ARG A 102 1.43 -6.86 -11.87
CA ARG A 102 0.45 -6.26 -12.77
C ARG A 102 0.97 -4.97 -13.40
N ALA A 103 1.62 -4.11 -12.61
CA ALA A 103 2.17 -2.85 -13.10
C ALA A 103 3.26 -3.09 -14.17
N VAL A 104 4.13 -4.09 -13.96
CA VAL A 104 5.20 -4.41 -14.90
C VAL A 104 4.70 -5.17 -16.14
N ALA A 105 3.68 -6.03 -16.00
CA ALA A 105 3.16 -6.84 -17.10
C ALA A 105 2.36 -6.03 -18.15
N THR A 106 1.97 -4.79 -17.85
CA THR A 106 1.31 -3.88 -18.81
C THR A 106 2.28 -3.17 -19.76
N ALA A 107 3.60 -3.33 -19.59
CA ALA A 107 4.57 -2.78 -20.52
C ALA A 107 4.46 -3.46 -21.90
N PRO A 108 4.32 -2.73 -23.02
CA PRO A 108 4.48 -3.32 -24.34
C PRO A 108 5.91 -3.86 -24.43
N SER A 109 6.05 -5.15 -24.78
CA SER A 109 7.35 -5.71 -25.12
C SER A 109 7.96 -4.86 -26.23
N ALA A 110 9.10 -4.23 -25.96
CA ALA A 110 9.87 -3.43 -26.92
C ALA A 110 10.48 -4.26 -28.06
N ASP A 111 9.96 -5.47 -28.30
CA ASP A 111 10.32 -6.39 -29.38
C ASP A 111 9.10 -6.62 -30.28
N ALA A 112 8.77 -5.61 -31.09
CA ALA A 112 8.00 -5.82 -32.31
C ALA A 112 8.79 -5.17 -33.45
N PRO A 113 9.39 -5.95 -34.39
CA PRO A 113 10.05 -5.36 -35.54
C PRO A 113 9.01 -4.80 -36.51
N ASP A 114 9.36 -3.67 -37.14
CA ASP A 114 8.62 -2.99 -38.22
C ASP A 114 8.19 -3.92 -39.37
#